data_AF-A0A672KNV1-F1
#
_entry.id   AF-A0A672KNV1-F1
#
_cell.length_a   1.000
_cell.length_b   1.000
_cell.length_c   1.000
_cell.angle_alpha   90.00
_cell.angle_beta   90.00
_cell.angle_gamma   90.00
#
_symmetry.space_group_name_H-M   'P 1'
#
loop_
_entity.id
_entity.type
_entity.pdbx_description
1 polymer ?
#
loop_
_entity_poly.entity_id
_entity_poly.type
_entity_poly.pdbx_seq_one_letter_code
_entity_poly.pdbx_strand_id
1 'polypeptide(L)'
;LAEIKQLGLLSVMQKLKGSTELELRIVLLGLDNAGKTTLLKCLASEDVNTITPTQVSKYTQNQPLIFHLVYVIDSADKKRFEETGLELSELIDEENLAGVPILIFANKQDLCTASPASEIAEGLNLHTYRDRVWQIQACSAVTGEGVQDGMNWICNNLLKKK
;
A
#
# COMPACT_ATOMS: atom_id res chain seq x y z
N LEU A 1 19.36 -11.19 25.65
CA LEU A 1 18.56 -11.67 24.52
C LEU A 1 17.56 -10.57 24.22
N ALA A 2 17.92 -9.68 23.29
CA ALA A 2 17.12 -8.52 22.96
C ALA A 2 15.85 -9.01 22.25
N GLU A 3 14.69 -8.74 22.85
CA GLU A 3 13.43 -8.74 22.12
C GLU A 3 13.60 -7.80 20.93
N ILE A 4 13.59 -8.37 19.73
CA ILE A 4 13.46 -7.61 18.50
C ILE A 4 12.07 -7.00 18.57
N LYS A 5 11.96 -5.78 19.10
CA LYS A 5 10.78 -4.94 18.93
C LYS A 5 10.64 -4.71 17.43
N GLN A 6 9.75 -5.50 16.83
CA GLN A 6 9.27 -5.33 15.47
C GLN A 6 8.78 -3.88 15.35
N LEU A 7 9.51 -3.06 14.60
CA LEU A 7 9.32 -1.61 14.50
C LEU A 7 8.11 -1.31 13.60
N GLY A 8 6.89 -1.77 13.90
CA GLY A 8 5.71 -1.65 13.03
C GLY A 8 5.22 -0.21 12.71
N LEU A 9 3.94 -0.07 12.35
CA LEU A 9 3.22 1.17 12.04
C LEU A 9 3.49 2.30 13.04
N LEU A 10 3.73 1.96 14.31
CA LEU A 10 4.05 2.91 15.37
C LEU A 10 5.38 3.65 15.11
N SER A 11 6.37 3.02 14.47
CA SER A 11 7.62 3.67 14.04
C SER A 11 7.39 4.59 12.84
N VAL A 12 6.52 4.19 11.92
CA VAL A 12 6.03 5.00 10.80
C VAL A 12 5.29 6.24 11.32
N MET A 13 4.33 6.04 12.22
CA MET A 13 3.59 7.11 12.88
C MET A 13 4.50 7.97 13.72
N GLN A 14 5.53 7.43 14.38
CA GLN A 14 6.53 8.21 15.13
C GLN A 14 7.41 9.07 14.22
N LYS A 15 7.84 8.55 13.04
CA LYS A 15 8.49 9.35 12.00
C LYS A 15 7.59 10.48 11.52
N LEU A 16 6.28 10.22 11.44
CA LEU A 16 5.27 11.23 11.07
C LEU A 16 4.91 12.17 12.24
N LYS A 17 5.04 11.77 13.52
CA LYS A 17 4.73 12.60 14.71
C LYS A 17 5.64 13.82 14.88
N GLY A 18 6.82 13.86 14.24
CA GLY A 18 7.63 15.07 14.11
C GLY A 18 7.04 16.11 13.13
N SER A 19 6.01 15.72 12.37
CA SER A 19 5.24 16.54 11.44
C SER A 19 3.79 16.56 11.92
N THR A 20 3.49 17.47 12.85
CA THR A 20 2.13 17.71 13.30
C THR A 20 1.24 18.04 12.10
N GLU A 21 0.18 17.26 11.87
CA GLU A 21 -0.93 17.47 10.89
C GLU A 21 -0.95 16.66 9.57
N LEU A 22 -0.16 15.59 9.38
CA LEU A 22 -0.33 14.74 8.18
C LEU A 22 -1.38 13.63 8.40
N GLU A 23 -2.54 13.76 7.75
CA GLU A 23 -3.55 12.70 7.64
C GLU A 23 -3.21 11.81 6.42
N LEU A 24 -2.81 10.56 6.66
CA LEU A 24 -2.55 9.59 5.60
C LEU A 24 -3.84 8.88 5.21
N ARG A 25 -4.30 9.08 3.97
CA ARG A 25 -5.43 8.36 3.39
C ARG A 25 -4.94 7.30 2.40
N ILE A 26 -5.22 6.04 2.69
CA ILE A 26 -4.88 4.89 1.84
C ILE A 26 -6.17 4.28 1.31
N VAL A 27 -6.22 4.06 -0.01
CA VAL A 27 -7.26 3.27 -0.65
C VAL A 27 -6.67 1.90 -0.98
N LEU A 28 -7.32 0.83 -0.50
CA LEU A 28 -6.86 -0.54 -0.69
C LEU A 28 -7.72 -1.28 -1.72
N LEU A 29 -7.17 -1.53 -2.91
CA LEU A 29 -7.85 -2.18 -4.05
C LEU A 29 -7.16 -3.49 -4.45
N GLY A 30 -7.76 -4.21 -5.40
CA GLY A 30 -7.32 -5.52 -5.91
C GLY A 30 -8.47 -6.50 -6.05
N LEU A 31 -8.25 -7.60 -6.76
CA LEU A 31 -9.25 -8.66 -6.94
C LEU A 31 -9.70 -9.29 -5.62
N ASP A 32 -10.83 -9.99 -5.67
CA ASP A 32 -11.27 -10.84 -4.56
C ASP A 32 -10.22 -11.91 -4.24
N ASN A 33 -10.16 -12.28 -2.97
CA ASN A 33 -9.16 -13.21 -2.44
C ASN A 33 -7.68 -12.75 -2.56
N ALA A 34 -7.38 -11.55 -3.07
CA ALA A 34 -6.01 -11.01 -3.11
C ALA A 34 -5.36 -10.85 -1.72
N GLY A 35 -6.17 -10.80 -0.66
CA GLY A 35 -5.71 -10.70 0.74
C GLY A 35 -5.81 -9.30 1.33
N LYS A 36 -6.60 -8.39 0.72
CA LYS A 36 -6.85 -7.02 1.20
C LYS A 36 -7.26 -6.97 2.68
N THR A 37 -8.28 -7.73 3.09
CA THR A 37 -8.76 -7.75 4.48
C THR A 37 -7.70 -8.28 5.45
N THR A 38 -6.91 -9.27 5.02
CA THR A 38 -5.81 -9.80 5.83
C THR A 38 -4.71 -8.77 5.98
N LEU A 39 -4.34 -8.07 4.91
CA LEU A 39 -3.37 -6.99 4.94
C LEU A 39 -3.84 -5.84 5.83
N LEU A 40 -5.12 -5.45 5.71
CA LEU A 40 -5.72 -4.43 6.59
C LEU A 40 -5.67 -4.87 8.05
N LYS A 41 -5.96 -6.14 8.37
CA LYS A 41 -5.82 -6.67 9.72
C LYS A 41 -4.37 -6.67 10.20
N CYS A 42 -3.42 -7.07 9.34
CA CYS A 42 -2.00 -7.02 9.65
C CYS A 42 -1.56 -5.59 9.99
N LEU A 43 -1.99 -4.61 9.21
CA LEU A 43 -1.74 -3.19 9.46
C LEU A 43 -2.48 -2.66 10.70
N ALA A 44 -3.68 -3.15 10.97
CA ALA A 44 -4.52 -2.70 12.09
C ALA A 44 -4.14 -3.30 13.44
N SER A 45 -3.65 -4.54 13.44
CA SER A 45 -3.12 -5.25 14.61
C SER A 45 -1.79 -4.67 15.10
N GLU A 46 -1.17 -3.76 14.33
CA GLU A 46 -0.12 -2.85 14.78
C GLU A 46 -0.75 -1.56 15.34
N ASP A 47 -1.44 -1.65 16.48
CA ASP A 47 -1.95 -0.52 17.29
C ASP A 47 -2.45 0.72 16.52
N VAL A 48 -3.57 0.59 15.80
CA VAL A 48 -4.29 1.75 15.27
C VAL A 48 -5.08 2.43 16.40
N ASN A 49 -4.44 3.36 17.10
CA ASN A 49 -5.07 4.19 18.15
C ASN A 49 -5.88 5.38 17.62
N THR A 50 -6.33 5.40 16.35
CA THR A 50 -7.16 6.52 15.87
C THR A 50 -8.08 6.11 14.72
N ILE A 51 -9.20 5.47 15.06
CA ILE A 51 -10.42 5.63 14.26
C ILE A 51 -11.17 6.81 14.86
N THR A 52 -10.93 8.00 14.33
CA THR A 52 -11.78 9.17 14.62
C THR A 52 -12.99 9.15 13.69
N PRO A 53 -14.23 9.20 14.20
CA PRO A 53 -15.39 9.48 13.38
C PRO A 53 -15.17 10.83 12.66
N THR A 54 -15.45 10.89 11.36
CA THR A 54 -15.32 12.12 10.59
C THR A 54 -16.28 13.19 11.13
N GLN A 55 -15.80 14.04 12.04
CA GLN A 55 -16.46 15.31 12.32
C GLN A 55 -16.07 16.27 11.19
N VAL A 56 -17.04 16.54 10.31
CA VAL A 56 -16.97 17.42 9.13
C VAL A 56 -16.49 18.85 9.45
N SER A 57 -16.42 19.24 10.72
CA SER A 57 -16.21 20.62 11.17
C SER A 57 -14.75 21.09 11.27
N LYS A 58 -13.73 20.27 10.94
CA LYS A 58 -12.31 20.68 11.02
C LYS A 58 -11.57 20.85 9.68
N TYR A 59 -12.19 20.55 8.54
CA TYR A 59 -11.54 20.56 7.21
C TYR A 59 -11.43 21.95 6.57
N THR A 60 -11.37 23.02 7.36
CA THR A 60 -11.32 24.41 6.85
C THR A 60 -9.89 24.95 6.72
N GLN A 61 -8.95 24.13 6.24
CA GLN A 61 -7.71 24.62 5.64
C GLN A 61 -7.36 23.76 4.43
N ASN A 62 -7.06 24.43 3.31
CA ASN A 62 -6.68 23.88 2.01
C ASN A 62 -5.36 23.09 2.05
N GLN A 63 -5.32 22.00 2.81
CA GLN A 63 -4.26 21.00 2.74
C GLN A 63 -4.60 20.05 1.59
N PRO A 64 -3.71 19.85 0.60
CA PRO A 64 -3.95 18.84 -0.44
C PRO A 64 -4.05 17.48 0.25
N LEU A 65 -5.22 16.84 0.16
CA LEU A 65 -5.41 15.49 0.67
C LEU A 65 -4.48 14.56 -0.11
N ILE A 66 -3.44 14.02 0.55
CA ILE A 66 -2.50 13.11 -0.08
C ILE A 66 -3.07 11.69 0.01
N PHE A 67 -3.71 11.25 -1.06
CA PHE A 67 -4.15 9.87 -1.22
C PHE A 67 -2.99 9.00 -1.71
N HIS A 68 -2.90 7.78 -1.19
CA HIS A 68 -2.02 6.73 -1.71
C HIS A 68 -2.87 5.56 -2.14
N LEU A 69 -2.60 5.06 -3.34
CA LEU A 69 -3.25 3.85 -3.83
C LEU A 69 -2.41 2.64 -3.43
N VAL A 70 -3.02 1.68 -2.75
CA VAL A 70 -2.42 0.37 -2.49
C VAL A 70 -3.21 -0.67 -3.26
N TYR A 71 -2.55 -1.37 -4.18
CA TYR A 71 -3.16 -2.44 -4.97
C TYR A 71 -2.56 -3.79 -4.54
N VAL A 72 -3.40 -4.77 -4.20
CA VAL A 72 -2.96 -6.07 -3.68
C VAL A 72 -3.19 -7.14 -4.73
N ILE A 73 -2.16 -7.93 -5.00
CA ILE A 73 -2.16 -9.03 -5.96
C ILE A 73 -1.90 -10.35 -5.23
N ASP A 74 -2.70 -11.37 -5.53
CA ASP A 74 -2.40 -12.75 -5.13
C ASP A 74 -1.29 -13.31 -6.01
N SER A 75 -0.06 -13.39 -5.49
CA SER A 75 1.09 -13.86 -6.28
C SER A 75 1.00 -15.34 -6.65
N ALA A 76 0.15 -16.13 -5.99
CA ALA A 76 -0.03 -17.55 -6.28
C ALA A 76 -1.12 -17.80 -7.33
N ASP A 77 -1.95 -16.80 -7.65
CA ASP A 77 -3.07 -16.92 -8.58
C ASP A 77 -2.72 -16.48 -10.00
N LYS A 78 -1.79 -17.21 -10.63
CA LYS A 78 -1.28 -16.93 -11.98
C LYS A 78 -2.37 -16.88 -13.04
N LYS A 79 -3.50 -17.56 -12.82
CA LYS A 79 -4.63 -17.62 -13.77
C LYS A 79 -5.34 -16.28 -13.89
N ARG A 80 -5.30 -15.45 -12.85
CA ARG A 80 -5.97 -14.13 -12.80
C ARG A 80 -5.00 -12.96 -12.98
N PHE A 81 -3.76 -13.21 -13.40
CA PHE A 81 -2.78 -12.13 -13.66
C PHE A 81 -3.20 -11.21 -14.80
N GLU A 82 -3.85 -11.75 -15.83
CA GLU A 82 -4.39 -10.93 -16.92
C GLU A 82 -5.56 -10.05 -16.42
N GLU A 83 -6.49 -10.65 -15.67
CA GLU A 83 -7.64 -9.94 -15.07
C GLU A 83 -7.21 -8.81 -14.13
N THR A 84 -6.28 -9.09 -13.20
CA THR A 84 -5.79 -8.09 -12.25
C THR A 84 -4.98 -6.99 -12.95
N GLY A 85 -4.30 -7.31 -14.06
CA GLY A 85 -3.58 -6.33 -14.86
C GLY A 85 -4.49 -5.38 -15.63
N LEU A 86 -5.59 -5.90 -16.17
CA LEU A 86 -6.62 -5.08 -16.81
C LEU A 86 -7.27 -4.14 -15.80
N GLU A 87 -7.72 -4.66 -14.65
CA GLU A 87 -8.31 -3.83 -13.58
C GLU A 87 -7.34 -2.75 -13.11
N LEU A 88 -6.06 -3.10 -12.90
CA LEU A 88 -5.03 -2.14 -12.50
C LEU A 88 -4.82 -1.06 -13.57
N SER A 89 -4.82 -1.42 -14.85
CA SER A 89 -4.69 -0.46 -15.95
C SER A 89 -5.86 0.51 -16.00
N GLU A 90 -7.10 0.01 -15.88
CA GLU A 90 -8.31 0.83 -15.85
C GLU A 90 -8.30 1.81 -14.67
N LEU A 91 -7.88 1.35 -13.49
CA LEU A 91 -7.74 2.19 -12.29
C LEU A 91 -6.70 3.30 -12.47
N ILE A 92 -5.62 3.03 -13.19
CA ILE A 92 -4.55 4.02 -13.39
C ILE A 92 -4.97 5.10 -14.39
N ASP A 93 -5.80 4.76 -15.37
CA ASP A 93 -6.34 5.69 -16.36
C ASP A 93 -7.48 6.56 -15.82
N GLU A 94 -8.00 6.32 -14.61
CA GLU A 94 -8.99 7.17 -13.98
C GLU A 94 -8.44 8.59 -13.69
N GLU A 95 -9.13 9.62 -14.18
CA GLU A 95 -8.73 11.03 -13.99
C GLU A 95 -8.60 11.43 -12.51
N ASN A 96 -9.44 10.85 -11.64
CA ASN A 96 -9.40 11.09 -10.19
C ASN A 96 -8.15 10.53 -9.51
N LEU A 97 -7.44 9.60 -10.17
CA LEU A 97 -6.24 8.94 -9.66
C LEU A 97 -4.98 9.41 -10.38
N ALA A 98 -5.08 10.40 -11.27
CA ALA A 98 -3.95 10.96 -12.01
C ALA A 98 -2.82 11.43 -11.07
N GLY A 99 -1.60 10.93 -11.28
CA GLY A 99 -0.41 11.30 -10.51
C GLY A 99 -0.39 10.80 -9.05
N VAL A 100 -1.38 10.02 -8.62
CA VAL A 100 -1.41 9.41 -7.28
C VAL A 100 -0.35 8.31 -7.21
N PRO A 101 0.59 8.35 -6.24
CA PRO A 101 1.56 7.28 -6.06
C PRO A 101 0.88 5.94 -5.76
N ILE A 102 1.39 4.88 -6.37
CA ILE A 102 0.83 3.53 -6.22
C ILE A 102 1.84 2.56 -5.60
N LEU A 103 1.44 1.88 -4.53
CA LEU A 103 2.14 0.73 -3.98
C LEU A 103 1.40 -0.55 -4.39
N ILE A 104 2.10 -1.45 -5.07
CA ILE A 104 1.61 -2.78 -5.40
C ILE A 104 2.17 -3.78 -4.39
N PHE A 105 1.30 -4.48 -3.67
CA PHE A 105 1.70 -5.62 -2.85
C PHE A 105 1.57 -6.91 -3.67
N ALA A 106 2.71 -7.54 -3.98
CA ALA A 106 2.78 -8.91 -4.45
C ALA A 106 2.63 -9.83 -3.22
N ASN A 107 1.38 -10.11 -2.85
CA ASN A 107 1.01 -10.77 -1.61
C ASN A 107 1.04 -12.30 -1.74
N LYS A 108 1.01 -12.99 -0.60
CA LYS A 108 1.04 -14.47 -0.46
C LYS A 108 2.38 -15.10 -0.84
N GLN A 109 3.48 -14.39 -0.63
CA GLN A 109 4.84 -14.91 -0.88
C GLN A 109 5.23 -16.07 0.05
N ASP A 110 4.43 -16.36 1.08
CA ASP A 110 4.53 -17.57 1.90
C ASP A 110 4.16 -18.85 1.14
N LEU A 111 3.49 -18.75 -0.01
CA LEU A 111 3.11 -19.89 -0.84
C LEU A 111 4.22 -20.27 -1.81
N CYS A 112 4.55 -21.57 -1.90
CA CYS A 112 5.57 -22.06 -2.83
C CYS A 112 5.24 -21.85 -4.31
N THR A 113 3.96 -21.59 -4.63
CA THR A 113 3.48 -21.29 -5.99
C THR A 113 3.50 -19.80 -6.32
N ALA A 114 3.89 -18.93 -5.38
CA ALA A 114 3.92 -17.50 -5.58
C ALA A 114 4.95 -17.10 -6.65
N SER A 115 4.51 -16.32 -7.63
CA SER A 115 5.44 -15.65 -8.55
C SER A 115 6.19 -14.54 -7.82
N PRO A 116 7.50 -14.36 -8.11
CA PRO A 116 8.28 -13.28 -7.52
C PRO A 116 7.77 -11.92 -7.99
N ALA A 117 7.93 -10.90 -7.14
CA ALA A 117 7.50 -9.54 -7.45
C ALA A 117 8.07 -9.00 -8.78
N SER A 118 9.28 -9.39 -9.17
CA SER A 118 9.88 -9.00 -10.45
C SER A 118 9.11 -9.53 -11.66
N GLU A 119 8.70 -10.80 -11.62
CA GLU A 119 7.90 -11.43 -12.69
C GLU A 119 6.52 -10.77 -12.80
N ILE A 120 5.89 -10.45 -11.66
CA ILE A 120 4.62 -9.73 -11.63
C ILE A 120 4.78 -8.31 -12.21
N ALA A 121 5.85 -7.60 -11.85
CA ALA A 121 6.11 -6.25 -12.38
C ALA A 121 6.34 -6.24 -13.90
N GLU A 122 7.04 -7.25 -14.42
CA GLU A 122 7.23 -7.45 -15.85
C GLU A 122 5.90 -7.78 -16.53
N GLY A 123 5.14 -8.74 -16.01
CA GLY A 123 3.85 -9.16 -16.58
C GLY A 123 2.79 -8.07 -16.62
N LEU A 124 2.80 -7.16 -15.64
CA LEU A 124 1.90 -6.00 -15.57
C LEU A 124 2.46 -4.76 -16.28
N ASN A 125 3.64 -4.85 -16.88
CA ASN A 125 4.31 -3.73 -17.54
C ASN A 125 4.43 -2.47 -16.67
N LEU A 126 4.67 -2.61 -15.36
CA LEU A 126 4.71 -1.47 -14.43
C LEU A 126 5.76 -0.42 -14.81
N HIS A 127 6.82 -0.84 -15.49
CA HIS A 127 7.87 0.03 -16.03
C HIS A 127 7.37 1.06 -17.08
N THR A 128 6.17 0.86 -17.62
CA THR A 128 5.52 1.78 -18.57
C THR A 128 4.83 2.94 -17.87
N TYR A 129 4.57 2.87 -16.57
CA TYR A 129 3.95 3.95 -15.80
C TYR A 129 4.95 5.09 -15.60
N ARG A 130 4.71 6.21 -16.30
CA ARG A 130 5.59 7.40 -16.30
C ARG A 130 4.97 8.62 -15.64
N ASP A 131 3.65 8.64 -15.50
CA ASP A 131 2.84 9.75 -14.97
C ASP A 131 2.80 9.78 -13.43
N ARG A 132 3.19 8.67 -12.77
CA ARG A 132 3.21 8.53 -11.31
C ARG A 132 4.40 7.72 -10.82
N VAL A 133 4.72 7.91 -9.54
CA VAL A 133 5.69 7.07 -8.84
C VAL A 133 4.99 5.78 -8.42
N TRP A 134 5.66 4.65 -8.63
CA TRP A 134 5.15 3.35 -8.21
C TRP A 134 6.23 2.53 -7.50
N GLN A 135 5.79 1.53 -6.75
CA GLN A 135 6.64 0.51 -6.14
C GLN A 135 5.89 -0.81 -6.11
N ILE A 136 6.60 -1.91 -6.35
CA ILE A 136 6.11 -3.24 -6.02
C ILE A 136 6.86 -3.78 -4.80
N GLN A 137 6.14 -4.38 -3.87
CA GLN A 137 6.67 -4.96 -2.65
C GLN A 137 6.18 -6.40 -2.50
N ALA A 138 7.12 -7.34 -2.43
CA ALA A 138 6.84 -8.72 -2.04
C ALA A 138 6.39 -8.73 -0.58
N CYS A 139 5.27 -9.38 -0.28
CA CYS A 139 4.79 -9.50 1.09
C CYS A 139 3.99 -10.77 1.36
N SER A 140 3.79 -11.05 2.64
CA SER A 140 2.82 -12.04 3.12
C SER A 140 1.97 -11.40 4.21
N ALA A 141 0.72 -11.09 3.89
CA ALA A 141 -0.21 -10.48 4.84
C ALA A 141 -0.52 -11.39 6.04
N VAL A 142 -0.33 -12.71 5.92
CA VAL A 142 -0.57 -13.67 7.01
C VAL A 142 0.59 -13.76 7.99
N THR A 143 1.82 -13.56 7.54
CA THR A 143 3.02 -13.55 8.39
C THR A 143 3.45 -12.14 8.81
N GLY A 144 3.05 -11.12 8.06
CA GLY A 144 3.48 -9.73 8.19
C GLY A 144 4.78 -9.39 7.45
N GLU A 145 5.45 -10.38 6.85
CA GLU A 145 6.70 -10.15 6.12
C GLU A 145 6.50 -9.19 4.93
N GLY A 146 7.41 -8.23 4.77
CA GLY A 146 7.42 -7.26 3.66
C GLY A 146 6.33 -6.17 3.73
N VAL A 147 5.33 -6.30 4.60
CA VAL A 147 4.26 -5.29 4.76
C VAL A 147 4.84 -3.96 5.21
N GLN A 148 5.72 -3.99 6.22
CA GLN A 148 6.33 -2.79 6.77
C GLN A 148 7.22 -2.05 5.76
N ASP A 149 7.93 -2.78 4.89
CA ASP A 149 8.79 -2.19 3.86
C ASP A 149 7.98 -1.39 2.83
N GLY A 150 6.83 -1.91 2.42
CA GLY A 150 5.88 -1.20 1.58
C GLY A 150 5.33 0.07 2.24
N MET A 151 4.98 -0.02 3.53
CA MET A 151 4.52 1.14 4.30
C MET A 151 5.62 2.20 4.46
N ASN A 152 6.86 1.80 4.70
CA ASN A 152 8.01 2.70 4.74
C ASN A 152 8.18 3.46 3.42
N TRP A 153 7.94 2.81 2.28
CA TRP A 153 7.95 3.47 0.97
C TRP A 153 6.86 4.54 0.86
N ILE A 154 5.62 4.26 1.29
CA ILE A 154 4.54 5.26 1.32
C ILE A 154 4.96 6.48 2.14
N CYS A 155 5.53 6.27 3.34
CA CYS A 155 5.95 7.36 4.21
C CYS A 155 7.09 8.19 3.62
N ASN A 156 8.04 7.56 2.93
CA ASN A 156 9.11 8.28 2.26
C ASN A 156 8.57 9.14 1.11
N ASN A 157 7.51 8.70 0.42
CA ASN A 157 6.88 9.49 -0.64
C ASN A 157 6.03 10.65 -0.08
N LEU A 158 5.40 10.47 1.09
CA LEU A 158 4.75 11.57 1.83
C LEU A 158 5.74 12.67 2.19
N LEU A 159 6.92 12.30 2.71
CA LEU A 159 7.91 13.26 3.22
C LEU A 159 8.68 14.00 2.10
N LYS A 160 8.66 13.48 0.87
CA LYS A 160 9.35 14.09 -0.29
C LYS A 160 8.57 15.25 -0.92
N LYS A 161 7.25 15.39 -0.69
CA LYS A 161 6.43 16.49 -1.22
C LYS A 161 6.52 17.78 -0.38
N LYS A 162 7.73 18.20 0.02
CA LYS A 162 7.98 19.51 0.66
C LYS A 162 8.40 20.57 -0.34
#